data_AF-A0A417Y9W1-F1
#
_entry.id   AF-A0A417Y9W1-F1
#
_cell.length_a   1.000
_cell.length_b   1.000
_cell.length_c   1.000
_cell.angle_alpha   90.00
_cell.angle_beta   90.00
_cell.angle_gamma   90.00
#
_symmetry.space_group_name_H-M   'P 1'
#
loop_
_entity.id
_entity.type
_entity.pdbx_description
1 polymer ?
#
loop_
_entity_poly.entity_id
_entity_poly.type
_entity_poly.pdbx_seq_one_letter_code
_entity_poly.pdbx_strand_id
1 'polypeptide(L)'
;MTTINKGENKFYVGDNIKEPLAEITFVQIGDSKIVIDHTYVSDELRGQGIAGKLVEQVVLFAREKNRKITPLCPYAKNKIENTPEFRDVLGA
;
A
#
# COMPACT_ATOMS: atom_id res chain seq x y z
N MET A 1 5.13 4.27 18.31
CA MET A 1 5.48 3.46 17.11
C MET A 1 4.17 3.09 16.44
N THR A 2 3.98 3.41 15.17
CA THR A 2 2.74 3.08 14.45
C THR A 2 2.81 1.64 13.96
N THR A 3 1.96 0.75 14.49
CA THR A 3 1.91 -0.65 14.08
C THR A 3 1.06 -0.78 12.82
N ILE A 4 1.62 -1.39 11.77
CA ILE A 4 0.88 -1.73 10.54
C ILE A 4 0.46 -3.19 10.63
N ASN A 5 -0.85 -3.42 10.57
CA ASN A 5 -1.46 -4.74 10.57
C ASN A 5 -1.71 -5.20 9.13
N LYS A 6 -1.63 -6.51 8.90
CA LYS A 6 -1.90 -7.15 7.61
C LYS A 6 -3.25 -7.85 7.63
N GLY A 7 -4.09 -7.56 6.65
CA GLY A 7 -5.28 -8.32 6.27
C GLY A 7 -5.06 -9.14 5.00
N GLU A 8 -6.11 -9.77 4.49
CA GLU A 8 -6.04 -10.63 3.29
C GLU A 8 -5.64 -9.86 2.02
N ASN A 9 -6.22 -8.67 1.85
CA ASN A 9 -6.06 -7.82 0.66
C ASN A 9 -5.89 -6.34 1.06
N LYS A 10 -5.39 -6.10 2.29
CA LYS A 10 -5.15 -4.75 2.80
C LYS A 10 -4.10 -4.70 3.89
N PHE A 11 -3.45 -3.55 4.04
CA PHE A 11 -2.69 -3.20 5.24
C PHE A 11 -3.36 -2.02 5.91
N TYR A 12 -3.36 -1.99 7.24
CA TYR A 12 -4.06 -0.96 7.99
C TYR A 12 -3.36 -0.61 9.30
N VAL A 13 -3.68 0.57 9.82
CA VAL A 13 -3.22 1.09 11.11
C VAL A 13 -4.44 1.41 11.95
N GLY A 14 -4.39 1.04 13.23
CA GLY A 14 -5.45 1.23 14.21
C GLY A 14 -5.91 -0.11 14.80
N ASP A 15 -6.68 -0.01 15.88
CA ASP A 15 -7.16 -1.17 16.64
C ASP A 15 -8.32 -1.91 15.95
N ASN A 16 -9.02 -1.26 15.02
CA ASN A 16 -10.18 -1.81 14.33
C ASN A 16 -9.92 -1.97 12.82
N ILE A 17 -10.07 -3.19 12.30
CA ILE A 17 -9.95 -3.46 10.86
C ILE A 17 -11.10 -2.90 10.02
N LYS A 18 -12.29 -2.69 10.61
CA LYS A 18 -13.45 -2.12 9.93
C LYS A 18 -13.39 -0.60 9.83
N GLU A 19 -12.76 0.04 10.82
CA GLU A 19 -12.61 1.49 10.92
C GLU A 19 -11.16 1.82 11.26
N PRO A 20 -10.22 1.55 10.35
CA PRO A 20 -8.82 1.84 10.60
C PRO A 20 -8.55 3.33 10.47
N LEU A 21 -7.58 3.82 11.24
CA LEU A 21 -7.09 5.20 11.12
C LEU A 21 -6.33 5.41 9.81
N ALA A 22 -5.79 4.35 9.21
CA ALA A 22 -5.24 4.39 7.86
C ALA A 22 -5.31 3.00 7.23
N GLU A 23 -5.55 2.91 5.93
CA GLU A 23 -5.49 1.65 5.22
C GLU A 23 -5.05 1.81 3.76
N ILE A 24 -4.53 0.73 3.21
CA ILE A 24 -4.26 0.54 1.79
C ILE A 24 -4.86 -0.79 1.39
N THR A 25 -5.67 -0.79 0.34
CA THR A 25 -6.26 -2.01 -0.22
C THR A 25 -5.59 -2.34 -1.53
N PHE A 26 -5.49 -3.64 -1.80
CA PHE A 26 -4.92 -4.13 -3.04
C PHE A 26 -5.59 -5.43 -3.47
N VAL A 27 -5.70 -5.63 -4.78
CA VAL A 27 -6.25 -6.84 -5.37
C VAL A 27 -5.14 -7.63 -6.01
N GLN A 28 -5.08 -8.93 -5.75
CA GLN A 28 -4.13 -9.84 -6.37
C GLN A 28 -4.77 -10.39 -7.65
N ILE A 29 -4.13 -10.14 -8.81
CA ILE A 29 -4.63 -10.59 -10.12
C ILE A 29 -3.70 -11.68 -10.63
N GLY A 30 -4.19 -12.92 -10.59
CA GLY A 30 -3.38 -14.10 -10.88
C GLY A 30 -2.17 -14.20 -9.95
N ASP A 31 -1.10 -14.82 -10.45
CA ASP A 31 0.09 -15.10 -9.64
C ASP A 31 1.17 -14.02 -9.73
N SER A 32 1.04 -13.06 -10.64
CA SER A 32 2.11 -12.11 -11.00
C SER A 32 1.77 -10.64 -10.80
N LYS A 33 0.51 -10.27 -10.51
CA LYS A 33 0.09 -8.86 -10.42
C LYS A 33 -0.64 -8.53 -9.11
N ILE A 34 -0.41 -7.32 -8.63
CA ILE A 34 -1.07 -6.68 -7.49
C ILE A 34 -1.55 -5.31 -7.94
N VAL A 35 -2.81 -4.98 -7.69
CA VAL A 35 -3.42 -3.71 -8.08
C VAL A 35 -3.75 -2.93 -6.82
N ILE A 36 -3.18 -1.75 -6.64
CA ILE A 36 -3.51 -0.89 -5.48
C ILE A 36 -4.68 0.01 -5.89
N ASP A 37 -5.87 -0.25 -5.35
CA ASP A 37 -7.08 0.47 -5.72
C ASP A 37 -7.41 1.63 -4.78
N HIS A 38 -7.12 1.50 -3.48
CA HIS A 38 -7.47 2.50 -2.48
C HIS A 38 -6.35 2.74 -1.46
N THR A 39 -6.24 3.98 -1.01
CA THR A 39 -5.37 4.37 0.10
C THR A 39 -6.06 5.48 0.88
N TYR A 40 -6.24 5.27 2.18
CA TYR A 40 -6.90 6.19 3.09
C TYR A 40 -6.04 6.44 4.33
N VAL A 41 -6.04 7.68 4.81
CA VAL A 41 -5.42 8.07 6.07
C VAL A 41 -6.31 9.12 6.72
N SER A 42 -6.72 8.85 7.96
CA SER A 42 -7.44 9.76 8.84
C SER A 42 -6.63 11.05 9.03
N ASP A 43 -7.34 12.16 9.21
CA ASP A 43 -6.73 13.48 9.40
C ASP A 43 -5.75 13.50 10.58
N GLU A 44 -6.05 12.73 11.62
CA GLU A 44 -5.22 12.57 12.83
C GLU A 44 -3.81 12.00 12.53
N LEU A 45 -3.68 11.24 11.44
CA LEU A 45 -2.43 10.61 11.01
C LEU A 45 -1.78 11.33 9.83
N ARG A 46 -2.39 12.40 9.30
CA ARG A 46 -1.80 13.19 8.22
C ARG A 46 -0.53 13.90 8.68
N GLY A 47 0.38 14.14 7.74
CA GLY A 47 1.69 14.72 8.02
C GLY A 47 2.70 13.76 8.66
N GLN A 48 2.29 12.57 9.10
CA GLN A 48 3.17 11.57 9.73
C GLN A 48 3.77 10.54 8.76
N GLY A 49 3.49 10.68 7.45
CA GLY A 49 4.01 9.81 6.41
C GLY A 49 3.41 8.39 6.38
N ILE A 50 2.27 8.16 7.08
CA ILE A 50 1.67 6.82 7.21
C ILE A 50 1.27 6.22 5.86
N ALA A 51 0.68 7.00 4.96
CA ALA A 51 0.33 6.51 3.62
C ALA A 51 1.57 6.01 2.84
N GLY A 52 2.72 6.67 3.01
CA GLY A 52 3.98 6.21 2.40
C GLY A 52 4.43 4.87 2.94
N LYS A 53 4.37 4.68 4.27
CA LYS A 53 4.70 3.40 4.92
C LYS A 53 3.76 2.28 4.50
N LEU A 54 2.47 2.56 4.33
CA LEU A 54 1.50 1.59 3.83
C LEU A 54 1.82 1.14 2.41
N VAL A 55 2.16 2.08 1.52
CA VAL A 55 2.61 1.76 0.14
C VAL A 55 3.87 0.89 0.18
N GLU A 56 4.85 1.23 1.02
CA GLU A 56 6.08 0.46 1.19
C GLU A 56 5.79 -0.99 1.62
N GLN A 57 4.83 -1.23 2.52
CA GLN A 57 4.43 -2.59 2.90
C GLN A 57 3.88 -3.40 1.71
N VAL A 58 3.09 -2.77 0.84
CA VAL A 58 2.61 -3.43 -0.38
C VAL A 58 3.76 -3.70 -1.36
N VAL A 59 4.70 -2.76 -1.50
CA VAL A 59 5.92 -2.93 -2.32
C VAL A 59 6.75 -4.10 -1.84
N LEU A 60 7.02 -4.19 -0.54
CA LEU A 60 7.76 -5.31 0.05
C LEU A 60 7.03 -6.63 -0.18
N PHE A 61 5.72 -6.67 0.07
CA PHE A 61 4.92 -7.86 -0.18
C PHE A 61 4.95 -8.30 -1.65
N ALA A 62 4.89 -7.35 -2.59
CA ALA A 62 5.02 -7.64 -4.01
C ALA A 62 6.41 -8.17 -4.35
N ARG A 63 7.47 -7.57 -3.80
CA ARG A 63 8.87 -7.99 -4.01
C ARG A 63 9.10 -9.41 -3.48
N GLU A 64 8.65 -9.72 -2.28
CA GLU A 64 8.75 -11.07 -1.69
C GLU A 64 8.02 -12.12 -2.52
N LYS A 65 6.85 -11.75 -3.09
CA LYS A 65 6.05 -12.65 -3.93
C LYS A 65 6.46 -12.64 -5.40
N ASN A 66 7.49 -11.87 -5.79
CA ASN A 66 7.91 -11.68 -7.18
C ASN A 66 6.76 -11.19 -8.09
N ARG A 67 5.93 -10.29 -7.57
CA ARG A 67 4.77 -9.71 -8.25
C ARG A 67 5.00 -8.27 -8.64
N LYS A 68 4.28 -7.83 -9.67
CA LYS A 68 4.27 -6.46 -10.16
C LYS A 68 3.07 -5.69 -9.64
N ILE A 69 3.26 -4.40 -9.37
CA ILE A 69 2.25 -3.50 -8.82
C ILE A 69 1.70 -2.59 -9.91
N THR A 70 0.38 -2.54 -10.02
CA THR A 70 -0.35 -1.55 -10.81
C THR A 70 -1.05 -0.58 -9.86
N PRO A 71 -0.53 0.65 -9.67
CA PRO A 71 -1.15 1.60 -8.77
C PRO A 71 -2.29 2.37 -9.46
N LEU A 72 -3.53 2.01 -9.18
CA LEU A 72 -4.71 2.74 -9.68
C LEU A 72 -5.05 3.94 -8.79
N CYS A 73 -4.80 3.83 -7.47
CA CYS A 73 -4.94 4.97 -6.58
C CYS A 73 -3.94 6.08 -6.97
N PRO A 74 -4.38 7.34 -7.17
CA PRO A 74 -3.50 8.42 -7.60
C PRO A 74 -2.38 8.72 -6.58
N TYR A 75 -2.67 8.55 -5.29
CA TYR A 75 -1.66 8.70 -4.24
C TYR A 75 -0.58 7.62 -4.36
N ALA A 76 -0.98 6.34 -4.45
CA ALA A 76 -0.04 5.23 -4.56
C ALA A 76 0.80 5.35 -5.85
N LYS A 77 0.16 5.75 -6.96
CA LYS A 77 0.82 5.99 -8.23
C LYS A 77 1.90 7.06 -8.08
N ASN A 78 1.53 8.24 -7.59
CA ASN A 78 2.46 9.32 -7.37
C ASN A 78 3.60 8.90 -6.43
N LYS A 79 3.30 8.20 -5.33
CA LYS A 79 4.30 7.75 -4.37
C LYS A 79 5.30 6.77 -5.01
N ILE A 80 4.83 5.79 -5.76
CA ILE A 80 5.69 4.78 -6.42
C ILE A 80 6.52 5.41 -7.54
N GLU A 81 5.91 6.24 -8.40
CA GLU A 81 6.62 6.88 -9.51
C GLU A 81 7.74 7.84 -9.04
N ASN A 82 7.49 8.57 -7.94
CA ASN A 82 8.45 9.50 -7.33
C ASN A 82 9.47 8.83 -6.40
N THR A 83 9.35 7.52 -6.15
CA THR A 83 10.24 6.78 -5.25
C THR A 83 11.04 5.76 -6.08
N PRO A 84 12.29 6.07 -6.50
CA PRO A 84 13.06 5.27 -7.45
C PRO A 84 13.25 3.81 -7.01
N GLU A 85 13.39 3.59 -5.70
CA GLU A 85 13.53 2.28 -5.06
C GLU A 85 12.30 1.38 -5.19
N PHE A 86 11.12 1.90 -5.57
CA PHE A 86 9.89 1.12 -5.77
C PHE A 86 9.64 0.79 -7.24
N ARG A 87 10.48 1.29 -8.16
CA ARG A 87 10.29 1.09 -9.61
C ARG A 87 10.57 -0.34 -10.06
N ASP A 88 11.29 -1.12 -9.26
CA ASP A 88 11.56 -2.54 -9.55
C ASP A 88 10.29 -3.39 -9.52
N VAL A 89 9.33 -3.05 -8.65
CA VAL A 89 8.04 -3.73 -8.54
C VAL A 89 6.95 -3.09 -9.40
N LEU A 90 7.19 -1.94 -10.03
CA LEU A 90 6.19 -1.30 -10.88
C LEU A 90 5.89 -2.18 -12.10
N GLY A 91 4.61 -2.53 -12.26
CA GLY A 91 4.09 -3.25 -13.42
C GLY A 91 3.68 -2.28 -14.52
N ALA A 92 4.02 -2.62 -15.76
CA ALA A 92 3.55 -1.94 -16.95
C ALA A 92 2.03 -2.09 -17.13
#